data_AF-A0A060BZN2-F1
#
_entry.id   AF-A0A060BZN2-F1
#
_cell.length_a   1.000
_cell.length_b   1.000
_cell.length_c   1.000
_cell.angle_alpha   90.00
_cell.angle_beta   90.00
_cell.angle_gamma   90.00
#
_symmetry.space_group_name_H-M   'P 1'
#
loop_
_entity.id
_entity.type
_entity.pdbx_description
1 polymer ?
#
loop_
_entity_poly.entity_id
_entity_poly.type
_entity_poly.pdbx_seq_one_letter_code
_entity_poly.pdbx_strand_id
1 'polypeptide(L)'
;MAAPERAMEPAVAVDILFVGMAKGCFTGRRLDDYFSGGRADWVNARRIINGLDRAERVAGYGRAYFRRLKRRGEGLARRQQGRSLRRQQAGGRDALALHPTTADPAAACAKYMRA
;
A
#
# COMPACT_ATOMS: atom_id res chain seq x y z
N MET A 1 -7.28 -1.48 28.62
CA MET A 1 -7.30 -2.95 28.51
C MET A 1 -7.03 -3.29 27.06
N ALA A 2 -6.02 -4.11 26.78
CA ALA A 2 -5.73 -4.53 25.41
C ALA A 2 -6.80 -5.54 24.94
N ALA A 3 -7.17 -5.47 23.66
CA ALA A 3 -8.22 -6.28 23.01
C ALA A 3 -7.63 -6.99 21.78
N PRO A 4 -6.68 -7.94 21.97
CA PRO A 4 -5.94 -8.56 20.88
C PRO A 4 -6.81 -9.37 19.90
N GLU A 5 -7.95 -9.89 20.35
CA GLU A 5 -8.93 -10.61 19.54
C GLU A 5 -9.49 -9.78 18.39
N ARG A 6 -9.50 -8.45 18.52
CA ARG A 6 -9.93 -7.54 17.46
C ARG A 6 -9.06 -7.62 16.21
N ALA A 7 -7.82 -8.13 16.32
CA ALA A 7 -6.98 -8.38 15.16
C ALA A 7 -7.56 -9.43 14.19
N MET A 8 -8.56 -10.22 14.62
CA MET A 8 -9.31 -11.13 13.76
C MET A 8 -10.44 -10.45 12.99
N GLU A 9 -10.83 -9.22 13.37
CA GLU A 9 -11.80 -8.43 12.60
C GLU A 9 -11.17 -8.00 11.27
N PRO A 10 -11.82 -8.23 10.11
CA PRO A 10 -11.21 -7.96 8.81
C PRO A 10 -10.69 -6.52 8.62
N ALA A 11 -11.44 -5.53 9.11
CA ALA A 11 -11.03 -4.12 8.99
C ALA A 11 -9.76 -3.83 9.81
N VAL A 12 -9.70 -4.34 11.04
CA VAL A 12 -8.55 -4.16 11.93
C VAL A 12 -7.34 -4.95 11.40
N ALA A 13 -7.55 -6.18 10.93
CA ALA A 13 -6.51 -7.01 10.34
C ALA A 13 -5.83 -6.34 9.13
N VAL A 14 -6.63 -5.70 8.26
CA VAL A 14 -6.13 -4.97 7.09
C VAL A 14 -5.30 -3.76 7.51
N ASP A 15 -5.75 -2.99 8.50
CA ASP A 15 -5.00 -1.85 9.02
C ASP A 15 -3.66 -2.29 9.61
N ILE A 16 -3.67 -3.32 10.47
CA ILE A 16 -2.47 -3.92 11.07
C ILE A 16 -1.51 -4.38 9.97
N LEU A 17 -2.02 -5.08 8.95
CA LEU A 17 -1.22 -5.58 7.84
C LEU A 17 -0.51 -4.44 7.10
N PHE A 18 -1.24 -3.42 6.66
CA PHE A 18 -0.65 -2.34 5.88
C PHE A 18 0.31 -1.47 6.69
N VAL A 19 -0.06 -1.09 7.92
CA VAL A 19 0.83 -0.33 8.80
C VAL A 19 2.08 -1.15 9.13
N GLY A 20 1.91 -2.42 9.48
CA GLY A 20 3.00 -3.32 9.81
C GLY A 20 3.97 -3.54 8.64
N MET A 21 3.46 -3.69 7.42
CA MET A 21 4.28 -3.84 6.22
C MET A 21 4.97 -2.55 5.79
N ALA A 22 4.30 -1.39 5.95
CA ALA A 22 4.87 -0.10 5.58
C ALA A 22 5.96 0.35 6.56
N LYS A 23 5.81 0.03 7.86
CA LYS A 23 6.71 0.47 8.92
C LYS A 23 7.70 -0.60 9.39
N GLY A 24 7.51 -1.85 8.97
CA GLY A 24 8.39 -2.96 9.31
C GLY A 24 8.15 -3.53 10.71
N CYS A 25 6.94 -3.42 11.24
CA CYS A 25 6.64 -3.78 12.63
C CYS A 25 6.78 -5.29 12.93
N PHE A 26 6.74 -6.15 11.91
CA PHE A 26 6.76 -7.60 12.09
C PHE A 26 8.19 -8.18 12.10
N THR A 27 9.05 -7.74 11.19
CA THR A 27 10.40 -8.31 11.00
C THR A 27 11.50 -7.25 10.81
N GLY A 28 11.17 -5.97 10.93
CA GLY A 28 12.04 -4.84 10.59
C GLY A 28 12.13 -4.52 9.09
N ARG A 29 11.70 -5.45 8.23
CA ARG A 29 11.69 -5.28 6.76
C ARG A 29 10.42 -4.57 6.33
N ARG A 30 10.55 -3.64 5.39
CA ARG A 30 9.47 -2.76 4.91
C ARG A 30 9.17 -2.96 3.44
N LEU A 31 8.02 -2.44 2.99
CA LEU A 31 7.65 -2.44 1.57
C LEU A 31 8.68 -1.72 0.68
N ASP A 32 9.22 -0.58 1.12
CA ASP A 32 10.22 0.21 0.37
C ASP A 32 11.57 -0.49 0.25
N ASP A 33 11.88 -1.46 1.12
CA ASP A 33 13.08 -2.30 0.99
C ASP A 33 13.01 -3.22 -0.24
N TYR A 34 11.81 -3.51 -0.76
CA TYR A 34 11.58 -4.42 -1.90
C TYR A 34 10.99 -3.74 -3.14
N PHE A 35 10.27 -2.63 -2.95
CA PHE A 35 9.59 -1.88 -3.99
C PHE A 35 10.02 -0.42 -3.95
N SER A 36 11.08 -0.08 -4.68
CA SER A 36 11.66 1.27 -4.71
C SER A 36 12.51 1.49 -5.96
N GLY A 37 12.55 2.71 -6.49
CA GLY A 37 13.46 3.07 -7.58
C GLY A 37 13.36 2.17 -8.83
N GLY A 38 12.17 1.66 -9.15
CA GLY A 38 11.95 0.71 -10.26
C GLY A 38 12.19 -0.76 -9.92
N ARG A 39 12.75 -1.07 -8.74
CA ARG A 39 12.83 -2.43 -8.20
C ARG A 39 11.44 -2.92 -7.81
N ALA A 40 11.16 -4.18 -8.14
CA ALA A 40 9.95 -4.88 -7.70
C ALA A 40 10.29 -6.34 -7.37
N ASP A 41 10.77 -6.58 -6.15
CA ASP A 41 11.10 -7.92 -5.66
C ASP A 41 9.90 -8.58 -4.97
N TRP A 42 9.01 -9.14 -5.79
CA TRP A 42 7.78 -9.78 -5.34
C TRP A 42 8.00 -11.01 -4.47
N VAL A 43 9.10 -11.74 -4.67
CA VAL A 43 9.36 -13.01 -3.97
C VAL A 43 9.93 -12.72 -2.59
N ASN A 44 10.98 -11.88 -2.49
CA ASN A 44 11.59 -11.60 -1.18
C ASN A 44 10.73 -10.68 -0.30
N ALA A 45 9.77 -9.93 -0.86
CA ALA A 45 8.81 -9.15 -0.08
C ALA A 45 8.00 -10.00 0.92
N ARG A 46 7.87 -11.32 0.72
CA ARG A 46 7.21 -12.23 1.67
C ARG A 46 7.83 -12.17 3.07
N ARG A 47 9.13 -11.82 3.16
CA ARG A 47 9.92 -11.73 4.40
C ARG A 47 9.47 -10.64 5.34
N ILE A 48 8.66 -9.69 4.87
CA ILE A 48 8.00 -8.71 5.72
C ILE A 48 7.09 -9.41 6.74
N ILE A 49 6.48 -10.54 6.38
CA ILE A 49 5.48 -11.23 7.22
C ILE A 49 5.99 -12.58 7.76
N ASN A 50 6.30 -13.58 6.92
CA ASN A 50 6.67 -14.95 7.37
C ASN A 50 7.85 -15.56 6.57
N GLY A 51 8.95 -14.83 6.41
CA GLY A 51 10.10 -15.35 5.69
C GLY A 51 9.81 -15.64 4.21
N LEU A 52 10.14 -16.83 3.70
CA LEU A 52 9.87 -17.23 2.30
C LEU A 52 8.77 -18.29 2.16
N ASP A 53 8.00 -18.58 3.22
CA ASP A 53 6.92 -19.54 3.12
C ASP A 53 5.90 -19.13 2.05
N ARG A 54 5.69 -20.04 1.08
CA ARG A 54 4.82 -19.86 -0.09
C ARG A 54 5.11 -18.57 -0.87
N ALA A 55 6.35 -18.07 -0.85
CA ALA A 55 6.72 -16.77 -1.44
C ALA A 55 6.32 -16.66 -2.92
N GLU A 56 6.58 -17.69 -3.73
CA GLU A 56 6.22 -17.68 -5.16
C GLU A 56 4.71 -17.57 -5.41
N ARG A 57 3.90 -18.24 -4.58
CA ARG A 57 2.44 -18.17 -4.69
C ARG A 57 1.95 -16.75 -4.37
N VAL A 58 2.43 -16.17 -3.27
CA VAL A 58 2.09 -14.80 -2.86
C VAL A 58 2.57 -13.78 -3.88
N ALA A 59 3.78 -13.95 -4.41
CA ALA A 59 4.34 -13.13 -5.49
C ALA A 59 3.47 -13.21 -6.76
N GLY A 60 2.98 -14.41 -7.10
CA GLY A 60 2.03 -14.63 -8.18
C GLY A 60 0.74 -13.81 -8.00
N TYR A 61 0.15 -13.84 -6.81
CA TYR A 61 -1.02 -13.01 -6.49
C TYR A 61 -0.70 -11.51 -6.61
N GLY A 62 0.41 -11.05 -6.02
CA GLY A 62 0.84 -9.65 -6.08
C GLY A 62 0.97 -9.13 -7.52
N ARG A 63 1.70 -9.88 -8.37
CA ARG A 63 1.84 -9.55 -9.80
C ARG A 63 0.50 -9.55 -10.54
N ALA A 64 -0.42 -10.44 -10.19
CA ALA A 64 -1.72 -10.54 -10.83
C ALA A 64 -2.64 -9.36 -10.47
N TYR A 65 -2.62 -8.90 -9.22
CA TYR A 65 -3.34 -7.70 -8.79
C TYR A 65 -2.72 -6.44 -9.39
N PHE A 66 -1.39 -6.30 -9.34
CA PHE A 66 -0.68 -5.14 -9.89
C PHE A 66 -1.00 -4.93 -11.38
N ARG A 67 -0.97 -5.99 -12.19
CA ARG A 67 -1.35 -5.93 -13.61
C ARG A 67 -2.80 -5.45 -13.82
N ARG A 68 -3.74 -5.89 -12.98
CA ARG A 68 -5.15 -5.46 -13.06
C ARG A 68 -5.31 -4.00 -12.66
N LEU A 69 -4.66 -3.58 -11.58
CA LEU A 69 -4.69 -2.19 -11.11
C LEU A 69 -4.03 -1.24 -12.11
N LYS A 70 -2.89 -1.61 -12.70
CA LYS A 70 -2.21 -0.82 -13.73
C LYS A 70 -3.12 -0.60 -14.95
N ARG A 71 -3.71 -1.66 -15.49
CA ARG A 71 -4.65 -1.57 -16.62
C ARG A 71 -5.88 -0.71 -16.29
N ARG A 72 -6.44 -0.86 -15.09
CA ARG A 72 -7.55 -0.02 -14.63
C ARG A 72 -7.14 1.44 -14.50
N GLY A 73 -5.97 1.72 -13.91
CA GLY A 73 -5.43 3.07 -13.75
C GLY A 73 -5.20 3.76 -15.10
N GLU A 74 -4.60 3.06 -16.06
CA GLU A 74 -4.42 3.53 -17.44
C GLU A 74 -5.78 3.81 -18.12
N GLY A 75 -6.78 2.94 -17.93
CA GLY A 75 -8.12 3.14 -18.45
C GLY A 75 -8.83 4.36 -17.83
N LEU A 76 -8.67 4.57 -16.52
CA LEU A 76 -9.21 5.74 -15.83
C LEU A 76 -8.51 7.03 -16.25
N ALA A 77 -7.18 7.01 -16.40
CA ALA A 77 -6.40 8.15 -16.88
C ALA A 77 -6.82 8.55 -18.31
N ARG A 78 -6.98 7.59 -19.22
CA ARG A 78 -7.48 7.84 -20.58
C ARG A 78 -8.88 8.46 -20.59
N ARG A 79 -9.79 7.97 -19.74
CA ARG A 79 -11.14 8.53 -19.57
C ARG A 79 -11.10 9.96 -19.03
N GLN A 80 -10.23 10.23 -18.06
CA GLN A 80 -10.06 11.57 -17.50
C GLN A 80 -9.43 12.55 -18.49
N GLN A 81 -8.48 12.11 -19.33
CA GLN A 81 -7.91 12.92 -20.42
C GLN A 81 -8.97 13.28 -21.46
N GLY A 82 -9.83 12.34 -21.87
CA GLY A 82 -10.94 12.64 -22.78
C GLY A 82 -11.96 13.62 -22.19
N ARG A 83 -12.21 13.55 -20.88
CA ARG A 83 -13.08 14.48 -20.16
C ARG A 83 -12.42 15.84 -19.92
N SER A 84 -11.12 15.88 -19.65
CA SER A 84 -10.36 17.11 -19.46
C SER A 84 -10.19 17.86 -20.77
N LEU A 85 -10.01 17.19 -21.91
CA LEU A 85 -10.02 17.83 -23.24
C LEU A 85 -11.36 18.53 -23.53
N ARG A 86 -12.49 17.89 -23.18
CA ARG A 86 -13.83 18.51 -23.29
C ARG A 86 -14.05 19.64 -22.27
N ARG A 87 -13.39 19.60 -21.11
CA ARG A 87 -13.52 20.59 -20.02
C ARG A 87 -12.53 21.74 -20.12
N GLN A 88 -11.36 21.55 -20.74
CA GLN A 88 -10.39 22.61 -21.06
C GLN A 88 -10.96 23.60 -22.08
N GLN A 89 -11.93 23.16 -22.89
CA GLN A 89 -12.79 24.05 -23.68
C GLN A 89 -13.79 24.87 -22.83
N ALA A 90 -13.83 24.70 -21.50
CA ALA A 90 -14.82 25.30 -20.59
C ALA A 90 -14.25 26.00 -19.32
N GLY A 91 -12.92 26.15 -19.17
CA GLY A 91 -12.29 27.15 -18.26
C GLY A 91 -12.14 26.85 -16.75
N GLY A 92 -11.13 27.52 -16.15
CA GLY A 92 -11.04 27.89 -14.71
C GLY A 92 -10.21 27.00 -13.76
N ARG A 93 -9.12 27.53 -13.17
CA ARG A 93 -8.16 26.88 -12.25
C ARG A 93 -8.65 26.88 -10.79
N ASP A 94 -8.13 25.96 -9.96
CA ASP A 94 -7.41 26.25 -8.70
C ASP A 94 -7.05 24.95 -7.94
N ALA A 95 -5.78 24.81 -7.55
CA ALA A 95 -5.24 23.64 -6.85
C ALA A 95 -4.54 24.10 -5.57
N LEU A 96 -5.10 23.73 -4.42
CA LEU A 96 -4.44 23.85 -3.12
C LEU A 96 -3.89 22.48 -2.72
N ALA A 97 -2.57 22.41 -2.53
CA ALA A 97 -1.86 21.20 -2.17
C ALA A 97 -1.97 20.90 -0.66
N LEU A 98 -2.21 19.64 -0.31
CA LEU A 98 -2.10 19.12 1.06
C LEU A 98 -0.69 18.56 1.31
N HIS A 99 -0.14 18.91 2.46
CA HIS A 99 1.19 18.54 2.95
C HIS A 99 1.31 17.04 3.30
N PRO A 100 2.50 16.42 3.19
CA PRO A 100 2.72 15.05 3.65
C PRO A 100 2.84 15.00 5.19
N THR A 101 2.10 14.08 5.82
CA THR A 101 2.29 13.73 7.24
C THR A 101 3.38 12.68 7.36
N THR A 102 4.50 13.02 8.00
CA THR A 102 5.53 12.05 8.40
C THR A 102 5.21 11.56 9.81
N ALA A 103 4.36 10.53 9.91
CA ALA A 103 4.21 9.80 11.17
C ALA A 103 5.44 8.89 11.40
N ASP A 104 6.07 9.04 12.56
CA ASP A 104 7.15 8.19 13.08
C ASP A 104 6.79 6.69 12.93
N PRO A 105 7.61 5.89 12.22
CA PRO A 105 7.42 4.45 12.09
C PRO A 105 7.22 3.71 13.42
N ALA A 106 7.99 4.07 14.46
CA ALA A 106 7.96 3.37 15.75
C ALA A 106 6.65 3.63 16.51
N ALA A 107 6.18 4.89 16.52
CA ALA A 107 4.91 5.27 17.13
C ALA A 107 3.70 4.62 16.43
N ALA A 108 3.76 4.48 15.10
CA ALA A 108 2.71 3.80 14.33
C ALA A 108 2.63 2.30 14.66
N CYS A 109 3.76 1.62 14.84
CA CYS A 109 3.78 0.22 15.27
C CYS A 109 3.16 0.04 16.66
N ALA A 110 3.47 0.93 17.60
CA ALA A 110 2.98 0.85 18.97
C ALA A 110 1.45 0.98 19.09
N LYS A 111 0.79 1.69 18.17
CA LYS A 111 -0.68 1.85 18.16
C LYS A 111 -1.41 0.53 17.91
N TYR A 112 -0.81 -0.38 17.14
CA TYR A 112 -1.47 -1.59 16.64
C TYR A 112 -0.86 -2.90 17.19
N MET A 113 0.33 -2.84 17.80
CA MET A 113 1.05 -4.00 18.35
C MET A 113 1.00 -4.10 19.89
N ARG A 114 0.26 -3.22 20.58
CA ARG A 114 0.05 -3.33 22.03
C ARG A 114 -1.02 -4.39 22.33
N ALA A 115 -0.55 -5.63 22.51
CA ALA A 115 -1.24 -6.69 23.22
C ALA A 115 -1.14 -6.48 24.75
#